data_AF-A0A6N6MIG5-F1
#
_entry.id   AF-A0A6N6MIG5-F1
#
_cell.length_a   1.000
_cell.length_b   1.000
_cell.length_c   1.000
_cell.angle_alpha   90.00
_cell.angle_beta   90.00
_cell.angle_gamma   90.00
#
_symmetry.space_group_name_H-M   'P 1'
#
loop_
_entity.id
_entity.type
_entity.pdbx_description
1 polymer ?
#
loop_
_entity_poly.entity_id
_entity_poly.type
_entity_poly.pdbx_seq_one_letter_code
_entity_poly.pdbx_strand_id
1 'polypeptide(L)'
;MNYTLLRSGDLVSRRTEPPGDVADRLGPDIAPRGASRLPCGWVRDGGLRSFRSEPAHAGRSAAALKILLAVALMAEADEAGPEPVAALLSYAQLTALAGLSSPVLSAGKRLLTAQGLIAVTHEGQGRRVRYRLTDAPGPPRYARIAHAPLDRDAPDLRIADLHRFTSRYARDLNALKLYVLLAALADRRGTVQNLSCADIAARTNMSETKAREAIECLDAEGLARARETDFRLVPGRIAHSFTIRPLR
;
A
#
# COMPACT_ATOMS: atom_id res chain seq x y z
N MET A 1 -4.86 8.39 -87.51
CA MET A 1 -3.45 8.64 -87.18
C MET A 1 -3.19 7.95 -85.84
N ASN A 2 -2.51 6.81 -85.87
CA ASN A 2 -2.16 6.02 -84.68
C ASN A 2 -1.18 6.82 -83.80
N TYR A 3 -1.25 6.67 -82.48
CA TYR A 3 -0.14 6.21 -81.65
C TYR A 3 -0.63 5.73 -80.28
N THR A 4 0.17 4.84 -79.72
CA THR A 4 -0.11 3.84 -78.69
C THR A 4 0.77 4.11 -77.45
N LEU A 5 0.26 3.76 -76.26
CA LEU A 5 0.93 3.48 -74.97
C LEU A 5 1.67 4.62 -74.21
N LEU A 6 1.37 4.77 -72.91
CA LEU A 6 2.24 4.30 -71.81
C LEU A 6 1.65 4.54 -70.40
N ARG A 7 1.57 3.43 -69.66
CA ARG A 7 1.86 3.20 -68.23
C ARG A 7 0.98 3.74 -67.08
N SER A 8 0.37 2.76 -66.42
CA SER A 8 0.16 2.61 -64.97
C SER A 8 1.07 3.43 -64.07
N GLY A 9 0.45 4.19 -63.18
CA GLY A 9 0.99 4.59 -61.89
C GLY A 9 -0.10 4.41 -60.85
N ASP A 10 -0.08 3.27 -60.15
CA ASP A 10 -0.98 2.98 -59.04
C ASP A 10 -0.70 3.95 -57.88
N LEU A 11 -1.70 4.77 -57.57
CA LEU A 11 -1.79 5.53 -56.33
C LEU A 11 -2.03 4.55 -55.18
N VAL A 12 -0.94 4.13 -54.53
CA VAL A 12 -1.00 3.42 -53.25
C VAL A 12 -1.57 4.38 -52.21
N SER A 13 -2.86 4.21 -51.95
CA SER A 13 -3.60 4.87 -50.87
C SER A 13 -2.98 4.45 -49.53
N ARG A 14 -2.24 5.38 -48.91
CA ARG A 14 -1.70 5.19 -47.55
C ARG A 14 -2.87 5.12 -46.57
N ARG A 15 -3.23 3.90 -46.17
CA ARG A 15 -4.02 3.67 -44.96
C ARG A 15 -3.25 4.26 -43.78
N THR A 16 -3.79 5.31 -43.19
CA THR A 16 -3.47 5.76 -41.84
C THR A 16 -3.87 4.65 -40.88
N GLU A 17 -2.88 3.94 -40.34
CA GLU A 17 -3.08 3.04 -39.21
C GLU A 17 -3.55 3.85 -37.99
N PRO A 18 -4.50 3.32 -37.18
CA PRO A 18 -4.87 3.95 -35.93
C PRO A 18 -3.67 3.95 -34.97
N PRO A 19 -3.59 4.89 -34.02
CA PRO A 19 -2.47 4.98 -33.09
C PRO A 19 -2.39 3.69 -32.28
N GLY A 20 -1.38 2.88 -32.58
CA GLY A 20 -1.02 1.69 -31.84
C GLY A 20 -0.85 2.03 -30.36
N ASP A 21 -1.54 1.25 -29.54
CA ASP A 21 -1.52 1.28 -28.10
C ASP A 21 -0.08 1.35 -27.57
N VAL A 22 0.26 2.44 -26.87
CA VAL A 22 1.61 2.71 -26.33
C VAL A 22 1.93 1.81 -25.13
N ALA A 23 1.10 0.78 -24.89
CA ALA A 23 1.25 -0.19 -23.81
C ALA A 23 2.47 -1.12 -23.98
N ASP A 24 3.09 -1.20 -25.16
CA ASP A 24 4.07 -2.24 -25.48
C ASP A 24 5.56 -1.84 -25.30
N ARG A 25 5.86 -0.88 -24.42
CA ARG A 25 7.25 -0.46 -24.11
C ARG A 25 7.62 -0.48 -22.63
N LEU A 26 6.98 -1.35 -21.86
CA LEU A 26 7.44 -1.69 -20.53
C LEU A 26 7.98 -3.13 -20.60
N GLY A 27 9.26 -3.31 -20.28
CA GLY A 27 9.85 -4.64 -20.09
C GLY A 27 9.09 -5.46 -19.03
N PRO A 28 9.51 -6.70 -18.72
CA PRO A 28 8.83 -7.58 -17.78
C PRO A 28 8.99 -7.08 -16.32
N ASP A 29 8.47 -5.89 -16.02
CA ASP A 29 8.24 -5.38 -14.68
C ASP A 29 6.81 -5.79 -14.34
N ILE A 30 6.68 -6.64 -13.33
CA ILE A 30 5.45 -7.32 -12.91
C ILE A 30 4.35 -6.27 -12.71
N ALA A 31 3.46 -6.11 -13.69
CA ALA A 31 2.29 -5.27 -13.55
C ALA A 31 1.47 -5.78 -12.35
N PRO A 32 1.05 -4.91 -11.41
CA PRO A 32 0.25 -5.35 -10.27
C PRO A 32 -1.07 -5.92 -10.77
N ARG A 33 -1.24 -7.23 -10.61
CA ARG A 33 -2.45 -7.95 -11.05
C ARG A 33 -3.61 -7.79 -10.05
N GLY A 34 -3.34 -7.29 -8.84
CA GLY A 34 -4.34 -6.95 -7.82
C GLY A 34 -4.14 -5.57 -7.22
N ALA A 35 -5.24 -4.93 -6.83
CA ALA A 35 -5.25 -3.64 -6.14
C ALA A 35 -6.33 -3.65 -5.06
N SER A 36 -5.90 -3.42 -3.82
CA SER A 36 -6.77 -3.33 -2.66
C SER A 36 -6.92 -1.88 -2.20
N ARG A 37 -7.97 -1.61 -1.42
CA ARG A 37 -8.27 -0.27 -0.89
C ARG A 37 -7.99 -0.22 0.61
N LEU A 38 -7.28 0.82 1.05
CA LEU A 38 -7.04 1.10 2.46
C LEU A 38 -7.61 2.48 2.80
N PRO A 39 -8.53 2.62 3.78
CA PRO A 39 -8.90 3.92 4.32
C PRO A 39 -7.67 4.67 4.82
N CYS A 40 -7.49 5.90 4.33
CA CYS A 40 -6.27 6.67 4.52
C CYS A 40 -6.50 8.14 4.90
N GLY A 41 -7.75 8.56 5.14
CA GLY A 41 -8.05 9.91 5.64
C GLY A 41 -7.28 10.19 6.93
N TRP A 42 -7.44 9.29 7.92
CA TRP A 42 -6.73 9.36 9.19
C TRP A 42 -5.19 9.41 9.06
N VAL A 43 -4.59 8.84 8.00
CA VAL A 43 -3.15 8.89 7.77
C VAL A 43 -2.71 10.30 7.41
N ARG A 44 -3.45 10.96 6.51
CA ARG A 44 -3.18 12.31 6.05
C ARG A 44 -3.33 13.33 7.18
N ASP A 45 -4.23 13.04 8.12
CA ASP A 45 -4.49 13.85 9.32
C ASP A 45 -3.49 13.56 10.46
N GLY A 46 -2.44 12.76 10.20
CA GLY A 46 -1.38 12.49 11.17
C GLY A 46 -1.68 11.39 12.18
N GLY A 47 -2.71 10.57 11.96
CA GLY A 47 -3.08 9.47 12.86
C GLY A 47 -1.99 8.40 13.03
N LEU A 48 -1.00 8.32 12.13
CA LEU A 48 0.19 7.47 12.30
C LEU A 48 1.01 7.82 13.56
N ARG A 49 0.88 9.04 14.09
CA ARG A 49 1.52 9.47 15.35
C ARG A 49 1.06 8.65 16.56
N SER A 50 -0.14 8.07 16.50
CA SER A 50 -0.70 7.24 17.57
C SER A 50 -0.03 5.86 17.70
N PHE A 51 0.70 5.42 16.67
CA PHE A 51 1.45 4.17 16.65
C PHE A 51 2.85 4.41 17.19
N ARG A 52 3.00 4.25 18.51
CA ARG A 52 4.22 4.69 19.20
C ARG A 52 5.35 3.67 19.12
N SER A 53 6.57 4.18 18.93
CA SER A 53 7.78 3.37 18.74
C SER A 53 8.59 3.14 20.01
N GLU A 54 8.08 3.54 21.20
CA GLU A 54 8.76 3.21 22.45
C GLU A 54 8.71 1.69 22.72
N PRO A 55 9.69 1.11 23.43
CA PRO A 55 9.77 -0.34 23.65
C PRO A 55 8.49 -0.98 24.19
N ALA A 56 7.77 -0.29 25.08
CA ALA A 56 6.51 -0.76 25.66
C ALA A 56 5.33 -0.82 24.66
N HIS A 57 5.47 -0.20 23.49
CA HIS A 57 4.39 -0.02 22.52
C HIS A 57 4.73 -0.50 21.11
N ALA A 58 6.01 -0.57 20.76
CA ALA A 58 6.47 -0.87 19.41
C ALA A 58 5.85 -2.17 18.87
N GLY A 59 5.79 -3.22 19.69
CA GLY A 59 5.24 -4.51 19.25
C GLY A 59 3.76 -4.50 18.93
N ARG A 60 2.93 -3.91 19.79
CA ARG A 60 1.49 -3.78 19.51
C ARG A 60 1.21 -2.83 18.34
N SER A 61 2.02 -1.79 18.17
CA SER A 61 1.88 -0.82 17.07
C SER A 61 2.30 -1.43 15.73
N ALA A 62 3.39 -2.20 15.69
CA ALA A 62 3.79 -2.94 14.49
C ALA A 62 2.73 -3.97 14.12
N ALA A 63 2.25 -4.74 15.10
CA ALA A 63 1.18 -5.71 14.91
C ALA A 63 -0.09 -5.08 14.33
N ALA A 64 -0.50 -3.92 14.87
CA ALA A 64 -1.66 -3.19 14.39
C ALA A 64 -1.52 -2.78 12.92
N LEU A 65 -0.38 -2.23 12.49
CA LEU A 65 -0.19 -1.87 11.09
C LEU A 65 -0.15 -3.09 10.16
N LYS A 66 0.45 -4.20 10.60
CA LYS A 66 0.46 -5.46 9.84
C LYS A 66 -0.95 -6.04 9.68
N ILE A 67 -1.76 -6.01 10.76
CA ILE A 67 -3.17 -6.43 10.72
C ILE A 67 -3.95 -5.54 9.75
N LEU A 68 -3.76 -4.22 9.81
CA LEU A 68 -4.45 -3.28 8.94
C LEU A 68 -4.18 -3.56 7.46
N LEU A 69 -2.91 -3.76 7.10
CA LEU A 69 -2.51 -4.13 5.74
C LEU A 69 -3.06 -5.50 5.32
N ALA A 70 -2.98 -6.51 6.19
CA ALA A 70 -3.51 -7.84 5.90
C ALA A 70 -5.03 -7.81 5.67
N VAL A 71 -5.79 -7.10 6.50
CA VAL A 71 -7.23 -6.93 6.33
C VAL A 71 -7.53 -6.19 5.03
N ALA A 72 -6.80 -5.11 4.71
CA ALA A 72 -6.99 -4.38 3.46
C ALA A 72 -6.77 -5.26 2.22
N LEU A 73 -5.75 -6.12 2.23
CA LEU A 73 -5.45 -7.03 1.11
C LEU A 73 -6.49 -8.15 0.94
N MET A 74 -7.08 -8.60 2.04
CA MET A 74 -8.07 -9.69 2.05
C MET A 74 -9.50 -9.21 1.93
N ALA A 75 -9.73 -7.91 2.09
CA ALA A 75 -11.07 -7.39 2.07
C ALA A 75 -11.70 -7.48 0.68
N GLU A 76 -13.01 -7.65 0.69
CA GLU A 76 -13.86 -7.71 -0.48
C GLU A 76 -14.69 -6.43 -0.55
N ALA A 77 -15.10 -6.07 -1.77
CA ALA A 77 -16.08 -5.01 -1.94
C ALA A 77 -17.41 -5.47 -1.33
N ASP A 78 -18.08 -4.59 -0.58
CA ASP A 78 -19.42 -4.90 -0.05
C ASP A 78 -20.43 -4.87 -1.21
N GLU A 79 -21.34 -5.86 -1.25
CA GLU A 79 -22.43 -5.90 -2.24
C GLU A 79 -23.51 -4.83 -1.96
N ALA A 80 -23.58 -4.32 -0.73
CA ALA A 80 -24.70 -3.48 -0.24
C ALA A 80 -24.50 -1.95 -0.39
N GLY A 81 -23.38 -1.47 -0.93
CA GLY A 81 -23.13 -0.04 -1.11
C GLY A 81 -21.69 0.28 -1.44
N PRO A 82 -21.35 1.55 -1.73
CA PRO A 82 -19.99 1.92 -2.15
C PRO A 82 -18.92 1.66 -1.08
N GLU A 83 -19.28 1.44 0.20
CA GLU A 83 -18.38 1.10 1.32
C GLU A 83 -19.13 0.28 2.38
N PRO A 84 -18.53 -0.75 3.05
CA PRO A 84 -17.12 -0.82 3.48
C PRO A 84 -16.38 -2.14 3.20
N VAL A 85 -15.07 -2.00 2.95
CA VAL A 85 -14.06 -3.01 2.60
C VAL A 85 -13.81 -3.96 3.79
N ALA A 86 -14.53 -5.07 3.87
CA ALA A 86 -14.48 -6.02 4.99
C ALA A 86 -13.79 -7.34 4.60
N ALA A 87 -13.05 -7.95 5.53
CA ALA A 87 -12.44 -9.26 5.37
C ALA A 87 -13.02 -10.24 6.40
N LEU A 88 -13.46 -11.42 5.94
CA LEU A 88 -13.94 -12.48 6.82
C LEU A 88 -12.82 -13.49 7.09
N LEU A 89 -12.14 -13.34 8.21
CA LEU A 89 -10.95 -14.10 8.55
C LEU A 89 -11.10 -14.82 9.89
N SER A 90 -10.61 -16.06 9.97
CA SER A 90 -10.34 -16.68 11.26
C SER A 90 -9.11 -16.03 11.91
N TYR A 91 -8.96 -16.26 13.21
CA TYR A 91 -7.77 -15.80 13.93
C TYR A 91 -6.48 -16.44 13.39
N ALA A 92 -6.54 -17.73 13.03
CA ALA A 92 -5.42 -18.49 12.46
C ALA A 92 -5.00 -17.94 11.09
N GLN A 93 -5.96 -17.63 10.21
CA GLN A 93 -5.67 -17.00 8.92
C GLN A 93 -5.01 -15.63 9.11
N LEU A 94 -5.53 -14.79 10.01
CA LEU A 94 -4.94 -13.47 10.23
C LEU A 94 -3.52 -13.56 10.84
N THR A 95 -3.25 -14.53 11.72
CA THR A 95 -1.88 -14.80 12.21
C THR A 95 -0.95 -15.24 11.07
N ALA A 96 -1.43 -16.09 10.15
CA ALA A 96 -0.66 -16.58 9.00
C ALA A 96 -0.35 -15.45 8.02
N LEU A 97 -1.35 -14.65 7.64
CA LEU A 97 -1.21 -13.52 6.74
C LEU A 97 -0.18 -12.49 7.25
N ALA A 98 -0.33 -12.08 8.51
CA ALA A 98 0.48 -11.01 9.10
C ALA A 98 1.79 -11.50 9.74
N GLY A 99 2.02 -12.81 9.87
CA GLY A 99 3.22 -13.33 10.54
C GLY A 99 3.31 -12.89 11.99
N LEU A 100 2.22 -13.05 12.73
CA LEU A 100 2.09 -12.63 14.12
C LEU A 100 1.75 -13.82 15.01
N SER A 101 2.29 -13.82 16.23
CA SER A 101 1.81 -14.73 17.28
C SER A 101 0.47 -14.26 17.83
N SER A 102 -0.30 -15.20 18.41
CA SER A 102 -1.61 -14.90 18.96
C SER A 102 -1.63 -13.76 19.99
N PRO A 103 -0.72 -13.69 20.98
CA PRO A 103 -0.73 -12.58 21.93
C PRO A 103 -0.49 -11.21 21.28
N VAL A 104 0.43 -11.15 20.31
CA VAL A 104 0.80 -9.91 19.62
C VAL A 104 -0.33 -9.44 18.70
N LEU A 105 -0.99 -10.38 18.01
CA LEU A 105 -2.16 -10.07 17.17
C LEU A 105 -3.32 -9.53 18.01
N SER A 106 -3.59 -10.11 19.19
CA SER A 106 -4.63 -9.63 20.10
C SER A 106 -4.36 -8.18 20.55
N ALA A 107 -3.11 -7.87 20.91
CA ALA A 107 -2.72 -6.53 21.31
C ALA A 107 -2.85 -5.51 20.16
N GLY A 108 -2.44 -5.87 18.94
CA GLY A 108 -2.61 -5.04 17.75
C GLY A 108 -4.07 -4.81 17.39
N LYS A 109 -4.90 -5.87 17.42
CA LYS A 109 -6.35 -5.79 17.17
C LYS A 109 -7.02 -4.84 18.15
N ARG A 110 -6.73 -4.97 19.45
CA ARG A 110 -7.26 -4.07 20.49
C ARG A 110 -6.89 -2.61 20.24
N LEU A 111 -5.67 -2.35 19.78
CA LEU A 111 -5.24 -0.99 19.43
C LEU A 111 -6.05 -0.42 18.26
N LEU A 112 -6.20 -1.18 17.17
CA LEU A 112 -6.97 -0.73 16.01
C LEU A 112 -8.45 -0.48 16.34
N THR A 113 -9.08 -1.37 17.12
CA THR A 113 -10.48 -1.18 17.56
C THR A 113 -10.62 0.02 18.47
N ALA A 114 -9.70 0.22 19.43
CA ALA A 114 -9.72 1.38 20.31
C ALA A 114 -9.53 2.71 19.57
N GLN A 115 -8.82 2.69 18.44
CA GLN A 115 -8.65 3.85 17.56
C GLN A 115 -9.78 4.01 16.53
N GLY A 116 -10.76 3.09 16.50
CA GLY A 116 -11.83 3.12 15.52
C GLY A 116 -11.36 2.94 14.07
N LEU A 117 -10.24 2.24 13.84
CA LEU A 117 -9.70 1.92 12.51
C LEU A 117 -10.18 0.58 11.97
N ILE A 118 -10.66 -0.30 12.86
CA ILE A 118 -11.38 -1.51 12.50
C ILE A 118 -12.63 -1.68 13.38
N ALA A 119 -13.72 -2.12 12.79
CA ALA A 119 -14.86 -2.71 13.47
C ALA A 119 -14.81 -4.24 13.37
N VAL A 120 -15.20 -4.93 14.43
CA VAL A 120 -15.09 -6.40 14.54
C VAL A 120 -16.46 -6.97 14.85
N THR A 121 -16.95 -7.85 13.97
CA THR A 121 -18.20 -8.60 14.17
C THR A 121 -17.91 -10.08 14.10
N HIS A 122 -18.40 -10.85 15.06
CA HIS A 122 -18.26 -12.30 15.07
C HIS A 122 -19.36 -12.95 14.22
N GLU A 123 -19.02 -13.94 13.39
CA GLU A 123 -19.97 -14.68 12.56
C GLU A 123 -19.98 -16.17 12.87
N GLY A 124 -21.16 -16.78 12.75
CA GLY A 124 -21.42 -18.16 13.14
C GLY A 124 -21.16 -18.42 14.61
N GLN A 125 -20.74 -19.64 14.97
CA GLN A 125 -20.32 -19.99 16.34
C GLN A 125 -18.93 -19.42 16.70
N GLY A 126 -18.59 -18.22 16.21
CA GLY A 126 -17.35 -17.50 16.55
C GLY A 126 -16.07 -17.97 15.84
N ARG A 127 -16.17 -18.89 14.87
CA ARG A 127 -15.00 -19.45 14.15
C ARG A 127 -14.41 -18.48 13.11
N ARG A 128 -15.22 -17.55 12.58
CA ARG A 128 -14.78 -16.50 11.66
C ARG A 128 -15.18 -15.13 12.20
N VAL A 129 -14.35 -14.14 11.88
CA VAL A 129 -14.50 -12.77 12.35
C VAL A 129 -14.50 -11.84 11.14
N ARG A 130 -15.53 -11.01 11.02
CA ARG A 130 -15.60 -9.95 10.03
C ARG A 130 -14.84 -8.74 10.56
N TYR A 131 -13.74 -8.42 9.89
CA TYR A 131 -12.95 -7.22 10.12
C TYR A 131 -13.34 -6.18 9.08
N ARG A 132 -13.94 -5.08 9.52
CA ARG A 132 -14.34 -3.99 8.65
C ARG A 132 -13.40 -2.82 8.84
N LEU A 133 -12.75 -2.38 7.76
CA LEU A 133 -11.94 -1.17 7.79
C LEU A 133 -12.84 0.05 7.90
N THR A 134 -12.44 1.01 8.72
CA THR A 134 -13.18 2.25 8.96
C THR A 134 -12.26 3.44 8.70
N ASP A 135 -12.82 4.54 8.21
CA ASP A 135 -12.13 5.83 8.15
C ASP A 135 -12.56 6.69 9.34
N ALA A 136 -11.75 7.70 9.65
CA ALA A 136 -12.15 8.75 10.58
C ALA A 136 -13.39 9.50 10.02
N PRO A 137 -14.21 10.16 10.86
CA PRO A 137 -15.39 10.88 10.39
C PRO A 137 -15.02 11.95 9.34
N GLY A 138 -15.57 11.79 8.12
CA GLY A 138 -15.30 12.65 6.97
C GLY A 138 -15.64 11.95 5.64
N PRO A 139 -15.50 12.62 4.49
CA PRO A 139 -15.63 11.96 3.19
C PRO A 139 -14.53 10.90 3.08
N PRO A 140 -14.88 9.65 2.76
CA PRO A 140 -13.96 8.54 2.89
C PRO A 140 -12.85 8.65 1.83
N ARG A 141 -11.60 8.46 2.26
CA ARG A 141 -10.43 8.55 1.38
C ARG A 141 -9.72 7.21 1.35
N TYR A 142 -9.47 6.71 0.14
CA TYR A 142 -8.80 5.42 -0.05
C TYR A 142 -7.44 5.57 -0.73
N ALA A 143 -6.47 4.88 -0.16
CA ALA A 143 -5.22 4.54 -0.80
C ALA A 143 -5.37 3.25 -1.61
N ARG A 144 -4.72 3.18 -2.77
CA ARG A 144 -4.56 1.94 -3.53
C ARG A 144 -3.30 1.23 -3.04
N ILE A 145 -3.44 -0.02 -2.61
CA ILE A 145 -2.31 -0.89 -2.29
C ILE A 145 -2.21 -1.94 -3.40
N ALA A 146 -1.13 -1.86 -4.17
CA ALA A 146 -0.81 -2.89 -5.15
C ALA A 146 -0.31 -4.15 -4.45
N HIS A 147 -0.69 -5.32 -4.95
CA HIS A 147 -0.20 -6.60 -4.45
C HIS A 147 -0.10 -7.65 -5.57
N ALA A 148 0.70 -8.68 -5.32
CA ALA A 148 0.72 -9.91 -6.10
C ALA A 148 -0.66 -10.62 -6.01
N PRO A 149 -1.00 -11.50 -6.96
CA PRO A 149 -2.19 -12.35 -6.84
C PRO A 149 -2.18 -13.10 -5.50
N LEU A 150 -3.32 -13.06 -4.80
CA LEU A 150 -3.52 -13.75 -3.53
C LEU A 150 -4.53 -14.87 -3.75
N ASP A 151 -4.15 -16.11 -3.44
CA ASP A 151 -5.10 -17.21 -3.33
C ASP A 151 -5.81 -17.10 -1.98
N ARG A 152 -6.95 -16.41 -1.97
CA ARG A 152 -7.67 -16.06 -0.73
C ARG A 152 -8.26 -17.28 -0.01
N ASP A 153 -8.38 -18.40 -0.70
CA ASP A 153 -8.89 -19.66 -0.15
C ASP A 153 -7.78 -20.54 0.45
N ALA A 154 -6.50 -20.23 0.16
CA ALA A 154 -5.37 -20.96 0.71
C ALA A 154 -5.29 -20.78 2.25
N PRO A 155 -5.35 -21.87 3.04
CA PRO A 155 -5.42 -21.81 4.50
C PRO A 155 -4.12 -21.28 5.14
N ASP A 156 -3.00 -21.42 4.43
CA ASP A 156 -1.67 -20.99 4.83
C ASP A 156 -1.17 -19.77 4.03
N LEU A 157 -2.07 -19.02 3.38
CA LEU A 157 -1.73 -17.79 2.69
C LEU A 157 -0.94 -16.84 3.60
N ARG A 158 0.20 -16.37 3.10
CA ARG A 158 1.09 -15.42 3.78
C ARG A 158 1.32 -14.22 2.89
N ILE A 159 1.40 -13.05 3.49
CA ILE A 159 1.94 -11.85 2.82
C ILE A 159 3.40 -11.79 3.20
N ALA A 160 4.26 -12.43 2.40
CA ALA A 160 5.68 -12.60 2.65
C ALA A 160 6.37 -11.31 3.09
N ASP A 161 6.02 -10.18 2.49
CA ASP A 161 6.62 -8.88 2.84
C ASP A 161 6.27 -8.43 4.27
N LEU A 162 5.07 -8.76 4.78
CA LEU A 162 4.74 -8.47 6.18
C LEU A 162 5.59 -9.32 7.13
N HIS A 163 5.93 -10.56 6.77
CA HIS A 163 6.74 -11.43 7.64
C HIS A 163 8.17 -10.92 7.84
N ARG A 164 8.69 -10.10 6.92
CA ARG A 164 10.03 -9.51 7.03
C ARG A 164 10.13 -8.49 8.16
N PHE A 165 9.02 -7.81 8.50
CA PHE A 165 8.97 -6.88 9.62
C PHE A 165 8.68 -7.58 10.95
N THR A 166 9.65 -7.54 11.86
CA THR A 166 9.48 -8.01 13.23
C THR A 166 8.79 -6.95 14.09
N SER A 167 7.94 -7.41 15.01
CA SER A 167 7.30 -6.55 16.00
C SER A 167 8.22 -6.20 17.17
N ARG A 168 9.50 -6.57 17.14
CA ARG A 168 10.44 -6.33 18.25
C ARG A 168 11.21 -5.02 18.12
N TYR A 169 11.37 -4.49 16.91
CA TYR A 169 12.24 -3.35 16.65
C TYR A 169 11.45 -2.12 16.22
N ALA A 170 11.84 -0.97 16.78
CA ALA A 170 11.26 0.32 16.41
C ALA A 170 11.55 0.67 14.93
N ARG A 171 12.68 0.21 14.38
CA ARG A 171 13.04 0.37 12.97
C ARG A 171 11.95 -0.18 12.04
N ASP A 172 11.50 -1.40 12.30
CA ASP A 172 10.51 -2.08 11.46
C ASP A 172 9.13 -1.43 11.57
N LEU A 173 8.74 -1.00 12.78
CA LEU A 173 7.53 -0.18 12.95
C LEU A 173 7.62 1.13 12.16
N ASN A 174 8.75 1.81 12.23
CA ASN A 174 8.97 3.05 11.51
C ASN A 174 8.89 2.86 9.99
N ALA A 175 9.45 1.76 9.47
CA ALA A 175 9.32 1.36 8.06
C ALA A 175 7.85 1.08 7.69
N LEU A 176 7.10 0.33 8.51
CA LEU A 176 5.67 0.10 8.30
C LEU A 176 4.85 1.39 8.30
N LYS A 177 5.15 2.33 9.22
CA LYS A 177 4.51 3.65 9.25
C LYS A 177 4.79 4.43 7.98
N LEU A 178 6.04 4.43 7.52
CA LEU A 178 6.41 5.08 6.26
C LEU A 178 5.70 4.42 5.07
N TYR A 179 5.61 3.09 5.01
CA TYR A 179 4.91 2.39 3.93
C TYR A 179 3.43 2.80 3.85
N VAL A 180 2.74 2.82 4.99
CA VAL A 180 1.33 3.26 5.06
C VAL A 180 1.19 4.74 4.67
N LEU A 181 2.11 5.60 5.10
CA LEU A 181 2.14 7.00 4.69
C LEU A 181 2.31 7.15 3.17
N LEU A 182 3.26 6.42 2.58
CA LEU A 182 3.50 6.44 1.15
C LEU A 182 2.25 5.99 0.39
N ALA A 183 1.61 4.89 0.81
CA ALA A 183 0.36 4.44 0.20
C ALA A 183 -0.74 5.51 0.26
N ALA A 184 -0.86 6.24 1.38
CA ALA A 184 -1.83 7.31 1.54
C ALA A 184 -1.57 8.55 0.66
N LEU A 185 -0.31 8.80 0.29
CA LEU A 185 0.11 9.95 -0.51
C LEU A 185 0.31 9.62 -2.00
N ALA A 186 0.40 8.35 -2.35
CA ALA A 186 0.71 7.92 -3.70
C ALA A 186 -0.35 8.33 -4.72
N ASP A 187 0.12 8.67 -5.92
CA ASP A 187 -0.73 8.81 -7.08
C ASP A 187 -1.24 7.46 -7.60
N ARG A 188 -1.99 7.47 -8.71
CA ARG A 188 -2.54 6.25 -9.32
C ARG A 188 -1.46 5.27 -9.81
N ARG A 189 -0.21 5.72 -9.96
CA ARG A 189 0.94 4.93 -10.40
C ARG A 189 1.74 4.36 -9.23
N GLY A 190 1.34 4.64 -7.98
CA GLY A 190 2.09 4.20 -6.80
C GLY A 190 3.33 5.04 -6.54
N THR A 191 3.34 6.30 -6.98
CA THR A 191 4.48 7.21 -6.80
C THR A 191 4.15 8.36 -5.87
N VAL A 192 5.12 8.76 -5.05
CA VAL A 192 5.06 9.94 -4.18
C VAL A 192 6.18 10.88 -4.60
N GLN A 193 5.90 12.16 -4.73
CA GLN A 193 6.88 13.18 -5.12
C GLN A 193 7.09 14.17 -3.98
N ASN A 194 8.31 14.69 -3.88
CA ASN A 194 8.68 15.80 -2.99
C ASN A 194 8.33 15.58 -1.50
N LEU A 195 8.62 14.39 -0.97
CA LEU A 195 8.41 14.08 0.44
C LEU A 195 9.74 14.15 1.20
N SER A 196 9.87 15.12 2.12
CA SER A 196 11.07 15.31 2.93
C SER A 196 11.06 14.48 4.22
N CYS A 197 12.22 14.32 4.87
CA CYS A 197 12.28 13.70 6.22
C CYS A 197 11.47 14.50 7.25
N ALA A 198 11.45 15.83 7.14
CA ALA A 198 10.63 16.69 7.99
C ALA A 198 9.12 16.45 7.79
N ASP A 199 8.68 16.25 6.54
CA ASP A 199 7.29 15.91 6.23
C ASP A 199 6.86 14.55 6.80
N ILE A 200 7.76 13.57 6.74
CA ILE A 200 7.55 12.25 7.32
C ILE A 200 7.44 12.39 8.85
N ALA A 201 8.41 13.05 9.48
CA ALA A 201 8.43 13.30 10.92
C ALA A 201 7.13 13.97 11.42
N ALA A 202 6.66 14.97 10.68
CA ALA A 202 5.43 15.71 10.96
C ALA A 202 4.14 14.87 10.81
N ARG A 203 4.18 13.69 10.19
CA ARG A 203 2.99 12.84 10.02
C ARG A 203 3.07 11.54 10.82
N THR A 204 4.26 11.15 11.27
CA THR A 204 4.49 9.85 11.93
C THR A 204 4.99 9.97 13.36
N ASN A 205 5.38 11.15 13.86
CA ASN A 205 6.06 11.30 15.17
C ASN A 205 7.44 10.61 15.23
N MET A 206 8.10 10.47 14.08
CA MET A 206 9.48 10.01 13.99
C MET A 206 10.40 11.22 14.00
N SER A 207 11.65 11.07 14.48
CA SER A 207 12.68 12.08 14.21
C SER A 207 13.10 11.99 12.74
N GLU A 208 13.70 13.05 12.19
CA GLU A 208 14.21 13.01 10.81
C GLU A 208 15.27 11.93 10.59
N THR A 209 16.11 11.66 11.60
CA THR A 209 17.06 10.54 11.59
C THR A 209 16.34 9.20 11.42
N LYS A 210 15.29 8.96 12.22
CA LYS A 210 14.47 7.74 12.12
C LYS A 210 13.69 7.66 10.80
N ALA A 211 13.32 8.80 10.21
CA ALA A 211 12.71 8.85 8.89
C ALA A 211 13.68 8.38 7.81
N ARG A 212 14.95 8.82 7.86
CA ARG A 212 16.00 8.33 6.96
C ARG A 212 16.25 6.83 7.11
N GLU A 213 16.40 6.33 8.33
CA GLU A 213 16.55 4.90 8.61
C GLU A 213 15.36 4.07 8.09
N ALA A 214 14.14 4.61 8.18
CA ALA A 214 12.95 3.94 7.64
C ALA A 214 12.92 3.91 6.12
N ILE A 215 13.42 4.95 5.45
CA ILE A 215 13.59 4.98 3.99
C ILE A 215 14.56 3.87 3.56
N GLU A 216 15.74 3.81 4.18
CA GLU A 216 16.75 2.78 3.91
C GLU A 216 16.20 1.37 4.19
N CYS A 217 15.42 1.22 5.27
CA CYS A 217 14.76 -0.04 5.58
C CYS A 217 13.76 -0.46 4.49
N LEU A 218 12.91 0.44 3.99
CA LEU A 218 11.96 0.08 2.93
C LEU A 218 12.63 -0.23 1.60
N ASP A 219 13.76 0.42 1.28
CA ASP A 219 14.53 0.13 0.08
C ASP A 219 15.22 -1.24 0.19
N ALA A 220 15.83 -1.54 1.34
CA ALA A 220 16.43 -2.83 1.62
C ALA A 220 15.42 -4.00 1.58
N GLU A 221 14.20 -3.78 2.07
CA GLU A 221 13.11 -4.76 2.00
C GLU A 221 12.43 -4.82 0.62
N GLY A 222 12.81 -3.93 -0.31
CA GLY A 222 12.29 -3.88 -1.68
C GLY A 222 10.84 -3.39 -1.79
N LEU A 223 10.31 -2.70 -0.77
CA LEU A 223 8.93 -2.23 -0.72
C LEU A 223 8.72 -0.82 -1.25
N ALA A 224 9.74 0.02 -1.18
CA ALA A 224 9.70 1.33 -1.81
C ALA A 224 11.11 1.75 -2.21
N ARG A 225 11.26 2.17 -3.46
CA ARG A 225 12.53 2.73 -3.94
C ARG A 225 12.50 4.24 -3.76
N ALA A 226 13.45 4.78 -3.01
CA ALA A 226 13.65 6.21 -2.88
C ALA A 226 14.61 6.74 -3.95
N ARG A 227 14.36 7.95 -4.43
CA ARG A 227 15.28 8.73 -5.24
C ARG A 227 15.33 10.14 -4.66
N GLU A 228 16.53 10.63 -4.38
CA GLU A 228 16.69 12.03 -3.99
C GLU A 228 16.24 12.93 -5.14
N THR A 229 15.48 13.94 -4.79
CA THR A 229 15.06 15.00 -5.71
C THR A 229 15.56 16.33 -5.18
N ASP A 230 16.30 17.03 -6.02
CA ASP A 230 16.83 18.36 -5.72
C ASP A 230 15.69 19.38 -5.81
N PHE A 231 14.87 19.44 -4.77
CA PHE A 231 13.66 20.26 -4.75
C PHE A 231 13.97 21.67 -4.26
N ARG A 232 14.22 22.58 -5.21
CA ARG A 232 14.67 23.96 -5.00
C ARG A 232 13.59 24.95 -4.51
N LEU A 233 12.61 24.53 -3.72
CA LEU A 233 11.66 25.49 -3.10
C LEU A 233 12.09 25.96 -1.71
N VAL A 234 12.92 25.18 -1.01
CA VAL A 234 13.52 25.58 0.27
C VAL A 234 15.00 25.20 0.27
N PRO A 235 15.94 26.17 0.26
CA PRO A 235 17.36 25.89 0.32
C PRO A 235 17.71 24.97 1.51
N GLY A 236 18.44 23.88 1.25
CA GLY A 236 18.93 22.96 2.28
C GLY A 236 17.96 21.86 2.72
N ARG A 237 16.77 21.73 2.12
CA ARG A 237 15.87 20.57 2.36
C ARG A 237 15.96 19.55 1.23
N ILE A 238 16.49 18.37 1.55
CA ILE A 238 16.46 17.21 0.64
C ILE A 238 15.07 16.59 0.67
N ALA A 239 14.45 16.49 -0.51
CA ALA A 239 13.21 15.78 -0.71
C ALA A 239 13.48 14.45 -1.43
N HIS A 240 12.53 13.53 -1.30
CA HIS A 240 12.61 12.24 -1.96
C HIS A 240 11.37 12.01 -2.80
N SER A 241 11.57 11.34 -3.93
CA SER A 241 10.53 10.72 -4.71
C SER A 241 10.55 9.21 -4.46
N PHE A 242 9.38 8.62 -4.29
CA PHE A 242 9.23 7.20 -3.96
C PHE A 242 8.45 6.49 -5.06
N THR A 243 8.88 5.27 -5.39
CA THR A 243 8.07 4.29 -6.15
C THR A 243 7.75 3.12 -5.23
N ILE A 244 6.47 2.93 -4.91
CA ILE A 244 6.00 1.83 -4.06
C ILE A 244 5.94 0.55 -4.88
N ARG A 245 6.43 -0.55 -4.32
CA ARG A 245 6.33 -1.88 -4.92
C ARG A 245 5.08 -2.62 -4.40
N PRO A 246 4.50 -3.52 -5.22
CA PRO A 246 3.39 -4.35 -4.77
C PRO A 246 3.80 -5.29 -3.63
N LEU A 247 2.93 -5.45 -2.63
CA LEU A 247 3.12 -6.46 -1.58
C LEU A 247 3.00 -7.87 -2.16
N ARG A 248 3.82 -8.79 -1.66
CA ARG A 248 3.87 -10.21 -2.02
C ARG A 248 3.60 -11.09 -0.82
#